data_AF-A0A5C7F7Z5-F1
#
_entry.id   AF-A0A5C7F7Z5-F1
#
_cell.length_a   1.000
_cell.length_b   1.000
_cell.length_c   1.000
_cell.angle_alpha   90.00
_cell.angle_beta   90.00
_cell.angle_gamma   90.00
#
_symmetry.space_group_name_H-M   'P 1'
#
loop_
_entity.id
_entity.type
_entity.pdbx_description
1 polymer ?
#
loop_
_entity_poly.entity_id
_entity_poly.type
_entity_poly.pdbx_seq_one_letter_code
_entity_poly.pdbx_strand_id
1 'polypeptide(L)'
;MMKFKNSHVVINTNYKHNPQAHSEMLREGKAAAYYHPWKEKIKRIQKGDKVFLYQSGRGIVAIGIGTGVVDAKDYKGQVDEEYFTSLNSFQKLKAPLSAREMKEIAGKNIVFQQTYLSLDEEAGEKIWTYITQNYLEEPTDKK
;
A
#
# COMPACT_ATOMS: atom_id res chain seq x y z
N MET A 1 -22.48 3.81 -17.50
CA MET A 1 -21.24 4.17 -16.78
C MET A 1 -21.02 3.12 -15.71
N MET A 2 -20.10 2.16 -15.92
CA MET A 2 -19.76 1.18 -14.88
C MET A 2 -19.04 1.92 -13.75
N LYS A 3 -19.63 1.96 -12.55
CA LYS A 3 -18.91 2.37 -11.35
C LYS A 3 -17.90 1.27 -11.06
N PHE A 4 -16.61 1.50 -11.32
CA PHE A 4 -15.57 0.65 -10.78
C PHE A 4 -15.70 0.69 -9.26
N LYS A 5 -15.90 -0.49 -8.66
CA LYS A 5 -16.01 -0.63 -7.22
C LYS A 5 -14.60 -0.45 -6.66
N ASN A 6 -14.42 0.54 -5.78
CA ASN A 6 -13.15 0.77 -5.11
C ASN A 6 -12.68 -0.52 -4.43
N SER A 7 -11.42 -0.89 -4.66
CA SER A 7 -10.81 -2.12 -4.19
C SER A 7 -9.84 -1.87 -3.05
N HIS A 8 -9.41 -2.95 -2.42
CA HIS A 8 -8.46 -2.94 -1.32
C HIS A 8 -7.19 -3.65 -1.77
N VAL A 9 -6.07 -2.94 -1.77
CA VAL A 9 -4.83 -3.40 -2.39
C VAL A 9 -3.70 -3.33 -1.39
N VAL A 10 -2.98 -4.43 -1.22
CA VAL A 10 -1.74 -4.48 -0.45
C VAL A 10 -0.55 -4.43 -1.40
N ILE A 11 0.33 -3.46 -1.20
CA ILE A 11 1.58 -3.28 -1.96
C ILE A 11 2.78 -3.56 -1.07
N ASN A 12 3.64 -4.48 -1.49
CA ASN A 12 4.90 -4.74 -0.81
C ASN A 12 5.87 -3.57 -1.05
N THR A 13 6.40 -3.01 0.03
CA THR A 13 7.32 -1.86 0.02
C THR A 13 8.73 -2.18 -0.46
N ASN A 14 8.96 -3.40 -0.96
CA ASN A 14 10.26 -3.89 -1.43
C ASN A 14 11.39 -3.88 -0.38
N TYR A 15 11.05 -3.73 0.91
CA TYR A 15 12.03 -3.56 1.99
C TYR A 15 13.12 -4.64 2.03
N LYS A 16 12.77 -5.90 1.76
CA LYS A 16 13.73 -7.02 1.76
C LYS A 16 14.83 -6.87 0.71
N HIS A 17 14.52 -6.29 -0.45
CA HIS A 17 15.51 -6.11 -1.52
C HIS A 17 16.15 -4.72 -1.49
N ASN A 18 15.39 -3.71 -1.08
CA ASN A 18 15.87 -2.34 -1.00
C ASN A 18 15.17 -1.54 0.12
N PRO A 19 15.81 -1.39 1.29
CA PRO A 19 15.30 -0.54 2.37
C PRO A 19 15.18 0.95 2.01
N GLN A 20 15.98 1.43 1.04
CA GLN A 20 15.91 2.82 0.59
C GLN A 20 14.64 3.06 -0.22
N ALA A 21 14.27 2.12 -1.10
CA ALA A 21 13.00 2.14 -1.83
C ALA A 21 11.79 2.15 -0.87
N HIS A 22 11.81 1.32 0.16
CA HIS A 22 10.81 1.35 1.23
C HIS A 22 10.72 2.73 1.91
N SER A 23 11.87 3.29 2.29
CA SER A 23 11.93 4.58 2.99
C SER A 23 11.41 5.72 2.10
N GLU A 24 11.71 5.64 0.81
CA GLU A 24 11.22 6.58 -0.20
C GLU A 24 9.70 6.51 -0.38
N MET A 25 9.13 5.30 -0.50
CA MET A 25 7.68 5.13 -0.57
C MET A 25 6.96 5.77 0.62
N LEU A 26 7.53 5.63 1.82
CA LEU A 26 6.99 6.25 3.03
C LEU A 26 7.22 7.75 3.11
N ARG A 27 8.33 8.26 2.59
CA ARG A 27 8.64 9.70 2.58
C ARG A 27 7.77 10.45 1.58
N GLU A 28 7.57 9.89 0.40
CA GLU A 28 6.84 10.50 -0.71
C GLU A 28 5.33 10.19 -0.69
N GLY A 29 4.91 9.23 0.14
CA GLY A 29 3.50 8.86 0.23
C GLY A 29 2.99 8.20 -1.05
N LYS A 30 3.71 7.18 -1.54
CA LYS A 30 3.43 6.52 -2.81
C LYS A 30 3.44 5.00 -2.71
N ALA A 31 2.68 4.35 -3.59
CA ALA A 31 2.81 2.93 -3.89
C ALA A 31 3.69 2.75 -5.13
N ALA A 32 4.69 1.87 -5.05
CA ALA A 32 5.65 1.67 -6.13
C ALA A 32 6.01 0.19 -6.29
N ALA A 33 6.42 -0.18 -7.50
CA ALA A 33 7.03 -1.47 -7.78
C ALA A 33 8.10 -1.32 -8.86
N TYR A 34 9.02 -2.28 -8.87
CA TYR A 34 10.27 -2.19 -9.60
C TYR A 34 10.44 -3.37 -10.54
N TYR A 35 10.98 -3.11 -11.73
CA TYR A 35 11.24 -4.08 -12.79
C TYR A 35 9.99 -4.76 -13.37
N HIS A 36 10.05 -5.11 -14.66
CA HIS A 36 9.05 -5.98 -15.26
C HIS A 36 9.17 -7.42 -14.70
N PRO A 37 8.06 -8.13 -14.42
CA PRO A 37 6.65 -7.73 -14.62
C PRO A 37 6.01 -7.03 -13.42
N TRP A 38 6.74 -6.80 -12.32
CA TRP A 38 6.15 -6.31 -11.08
C TRP A 38 5.71 -4.85 -11.13
N LYS A 39 6.47 -3.97 -11.80
CA LYS A 39 6.13 -2.55 -11.98
C LYS A 39 4.75 -2.36 -12.63
N GLU A 40 4.39 -3.23 -13.57
CA GLU A 40 3.09 -3.20 -14.27
C GLU A 40 1.90 -3.35 -13.31
N LYS A 41 2.09 -3.97 -12.13
CA LYS A 41 1.00 -4.14 -11.16
C LYS A 41 0.53 -2.81 -10.58
N ILE A 42 1.34 -1.75 -10.61
CA ILE A 42 0.94 -0.41 -10.15
C ILE A 42 -0.16 0.18 -11.03
N LYS A 43 -0.19 -0.15 -12.33
CA LYS A 43 -1.25 0.25 -13.26
C LYS A 43 -2.65 -0.24 -12.88
N ARG A 44 -2.73 -1.22 -11.98
CA ARG A 44 -4.01 -1.75 -11.49
C ARG A 44 -4.64 -0.87 -10.41
N ILE A 45 -3.86 -0.04 -9.72
CA ILE A 45 -4.38 0.85 -8.67
C ILE A 45 -5.18 1.96 -9.33
N GLN A 46 -6.48 2.01 -9.05
CA GLN A 46 -7.41 3.01 -9.58
C GLN A 46 -7.67 4.13 -8.57
N LYS A 47 -8.29 5.20 -9.08
CA LYS A 47 -8.77 6.30 -8.25
C LYS A 47 -9.77 5.78 -7.21
N GLY A 48 -9.49 6.01 -5.93
CA GLY A 48 -10.38 5.62 -4.83
C GLY A 48 -10.08 4.26 -4.21
N ASP A 49 -9.14 3.49 -4.77
CA ASP A 49 -8.69 2.24 -4.14
C ASP A 49 -8.04 2.52 -2.79
N LYS A 50 -8.34 1.68 -1.80
CA LYS A 50 -7.70 1.69 -0.49
C LYS A 50 -6.40 0.90 -0.56
N VAL A 51 -5.28 1.59 -0.44
CA VAL A 51 -3.94 1.01 -0.58
C VAL A 51 -3.30 0.87 0.79
N PHE A 52 -2.81 -0.34 1.08
CA PHE A 52 -2.01 -0.66 2.25
C PHE A 52 -0.56 -0.90 1.83
N LEU A 53 0.39 -0.22 2.45
CA LEU A 53 1.83 -0.47 2.24
C LEU A 53 2.32 -1.52 3.25
N TYR A 54 2.74 -2.67 2.76
CA TYR A 54 3.20 -3.81 3.55
C TYR A 54 4.73 -3.90 3.55
N GLN A 55 5.32 -3.95 4.74
CA GLN A 55 6.72 -4.29 4.95
C GLN A 55 6.84 -5.77 5.29
N SER A 56 7.59 -6.50 4.46
CA SER A 56 7.86 -7.93 4.69
C SER A 56 8.52 -8.16 6.05
N GLY A 57 7.95 -9.09 6.83
CA GLY A 57 8.44 -9.42 8.17
C GLY A 57 7.97 -8.48 9.28
N ARG A 58 7.20 -7.43 8.95
CA ARG A 58 6.60 -6.52 9.94
C ARG A 58 5.09 -6.45 9.83
N GLY A 59 4.55 -6.07 8.69
CA GLY A 59 3.11 -5.79 8.56
C GLY A 59 2.78 -4.58 7.70
N ILE A 60 1.55 -4.07 7.80
CA ILE A 60 1.16 -2.79 7.20
C ILE A 60 1.82 -1.66 7.98
N VAL A 61 2.46 -0.73 7.28
CA VAL A 61 3.19 0.40 7.85
C VAL A 61 2.61 1.76 7.46
N ALA A 62 1.82 1.80 6.39
CA ALA A 62 1.11 3.00 5.97
C ALA A 62 -0.13 2.63 5.15
N ILE A 63 -1.06 3.58 5.04
CA ILE A 63 -2.24 3.49 4.18
C ILE A 63 -2.40 4.77 3.36
N GLY A 64 -3.17 4.69 2.29
CA GLY A 64 -3.58 5.85 1.51
C GLY A 64 -4.59 5.47 0.43
N ILE A 65 -5.03 6.45 -0.35
CA ILE A 65 -6.02 6.28 -1.41
C ILE A 65 -5.37 6.43 -2.77
N GLY A 66 -5.55 5.45 -3.64
CA GLY A 66 -5.04 5.45 -5.00
C GLY A 66 -5.56 6.66 -5.80
N THR A 67 -4.68 7.27 -6.60
CA THR A 67 -5.04 8.38 -7.49
C THR A 67 -5.51 7.91 -8.85
N GLY A 68 -5.14 6.69 -9.27
CA GLY A 68 -5.35 6.17 -10.62
C GLY A 68 -4.37 6.73 -11.66
N VAL A 69 -3.42 7.57 -11.24
CA VAL A 69 -2.35 8.11 -12.10
C VAL A 69 -1.09 7.32 -11.84
N VAL A 70 -0.43 6.88 -12.91
CA VAL A 70 0.83 6.13 -12.85
C VAL A 70 1.92 6.97 -13.47
N ASP A 71 2.99 7.16 -12.72
CA ASP A 71 4.22 7.77 -13.16
C ASP A 71 5.32 6.70 -13.26
N ALA A 72 6.34 7.00 -14.04
CA ALA A 72 7.53 6.18 -14.19
C ALA A 72 8.79 6.99 -13.88
N LYS A 73 9.82 6.32 -13.37
CA LYS A 73 11.15 6.90 -13.27
C LYS A 73 12.25 5.86 -13.35
N ASP A 74 13.45 6.34 -13.64
CA ASP A 74 14.66 5.53 -13.65
C ASP A 74 14.92 4.92 -12.27
N TYR A 75 15.35 3.66 -12.28
CA TYR A 75 15.69 2.94 -11.06
C TYR A 75 17.00 2.18 -11.25
N LYS A 76 17.98 2.48 -10.38
CA LYS A 76 19.35 1.91 -10.43
C LYS A 76 20.02 2.03 -11.81
N GLY A 77 19.87 3.19 -12.44
CA GLY A 77 20.48 3.51 -13.74
C GLY A 77 19.78 2.85 -14.93
N GLN A 78 18.61 2.23 -14.73
CA GLN A 78 17.79 1.67 -15.79
C GLN A 78 16.52 2.49 -15.97
N VAL A 79 16.21 2.81 -17.23
CA VAL A 79 15.13 3.73 -17.60
C VAL A 79 13.76 3.15 -17.27
N ASP A 80 12.89 3.96 -16.66
CA ASP A 80 11.50 3.62 -16.36
C ASP A 80 11.30 2.29 -15.59
N GLU A 81 12.28 1.87 -14.79
CA GLU A 81 12.20 0.62 -14.03
C GLU A 81 11.50 0.74 -12.67
N GLU A 82 11.06 1.93 -12.27
CA GLU A 82 10.07 2.13 -11.21
C GLU A 82 8.78 2.67 -11.81
N TYR A 83 7.67 1.97 -11.56
CA TYR A 83 6.33 2.55 -11.69
C TYR A 83 5.79 2.87 -10.31
N PHE A 84 5.12 4.02 -10.18
CA PHE A 84 4.54 4.45 -8.92
C PHE A 84 3.26 5.25 -9.11
N THR A 85 2.49 5.32 -8.03
CA THR A 85 1.32 6.19 -7.92
C THR A 85 1.37 6.89 -6.55
N SER A 86 1.22 8.20 -6.55
CA SER A 86 1.03 8.97 -5.31
C SER A 86 -0.27 8.56 -4.64
N LEU A 87 -0.30 8.60 -3.31
CA LEU A 87 -1.47 8.24 -2.51
C LEU A 87 -2.05 9.49 -1.85
N ASN A 88 -3.36 9.70 -2.08
CA ASN A 88 -4.13 10.71 -1.36
C ASN A 88 -4.36 10.26 0.08
N SER A 89 -4.51 11.21 1.01
CA SER A 89 -4.73 10.93 2.43
C SER A 89 -3.72 9.91 2.99
N PHE A 90 -2.47 10.02 2.55
CA PHE A 90 -1.41 9.10 2.97
C PHE A 90 -1.10 9.29 4.45
N GLN A 91 -1.13 8.19 5.21
CA GLN A 91 -0.84 8.18 6.63
C GLN A 91 0.02 6.98 7.00
N LYS A 92 1.09 7.24 7.76
CA LYS A 92 1.90 6.19 8.40
C LYS A 92 1.17 5.72 9.65
N LEU A 93 1.28 4.42 9.92
CA LEU A 93 0.76 3.87 11.17
C LEU A 93 1.77 4.14 12.30
N LYS A 94 1.28 4.38 13.52
CA LYS A 94 2.11 4.57 14.73
C LYS A 94 2.91 3.32 15.10
N ALA A 95 2.40 2.15 14.73
CA ALA A 95 3.09 0.86 14.82
C ALA A 95 2.64 -0.03 13.65
N PRO A 96 3.46 -0.99 13.17
CA PRO A 96 3.03 -1.87 12.09
C PRO A 96 1.86 -2.78 12.51
N LEU A 97 0.84 -2.95 11.67
CA LEU A 97 -0.19 -3.97 11.85
C LEU A 97 0.30 -5.30 11.29
N SER A 98 0.54 -6.29 12.14
CA SER A 98 1.18 -7.53 11.74
C SER A 98 0.33 -8.40 10.81
N ALA A 99 0.98 -9.26 10.03
CA ALA A 99 0.29 -10.23 9.17
C ALA A 99 -0.63 -11.19 9.96
N ARG A 100 -0.34 -11.43 11.24
CA ARG A 100 -1.19 -12.25 12.13
C ARG A 100 -2.48 -11.50 12.46
N GLU A 101 -2.37 -10.26 12.93
CA GLU A 101 -3.52 -9.43 13.25
C GLU A 101 -4.41 -9.21 12.02
N MET A 102 -3.82 -8.99 10.84
CA MET A 102 -4.60 -8.88 9.59
C MET A 102 -5.46 -10.12 9.32
N LYS A 103 -4.91 -11.33 9.56
CA LYS A 103 -5.66 -12.59 9.36
C LYS A 103 -6.76 -12.76 10.40
N GLU A 104 -6.50 -12.38 11.65
CA GLU A 104 -7.48 -12.38 12.73
C GLU A 104 -8.64 -11.43 12.41
N ILE A 105 -8.35 -10.19 12.00
CA ILE A 105 -9.34 -9.18 11.60
C ILE A 105 -10.14 -9.63 10.37
N ALA A 106 -9.46 -10.17 9.36
CA ALA A 106 -10.11 -10.64 8.15
C ALA A 106 -10.93 -11.94 8.37
N GLY A 107 -10.70 -12.65 9.47
CA GLY A 107 -11.31 -13.95 9.75
C GLY A 107 -10.86 -15.05 8.78
N LYS A 108 -9.73 -14.87 8.09
CA LYS A 108 -9.24 -15.82 7.08
C LYS A 108 -7.74 -15.73 6.82
N ASN A 109 -7.21 -16.76 6.18
CA ASN A 109 -5.81 -16.77 5.78
C ASN A 109 -5.56 -15.82 4.60
N ILE A 110 -4.47 -15.05 4.69
CA ILE A 110 -4.00 -14.11 3.65
C ILE A 110 -2.50 -14.36 3.40
N VAL A 111 -2.08 -14.40 2.13
CA VAL A 111 -0.69 -14.67 1.72
C VAL A 111 -0.03 -13.41 1.16
N PHE A 112 0.95 -12.86 1.88
CA PHE A 112 1.60 -11.56 1.58
C PHE A 112 2.92 -11.66 0.79
N GLN A 113 3.14 -12.79 0.09
CA GLN A 113 4.41 -13.04 -0.61
C GLN A 113 4.54 -12.28 -1.94
N GLN A 114 3.46 -11.64 -2.40
CA GLN A 114 3.40 -10.97 -3.69
C GLN A 114 3.63 -9.46 -3.56
N THR A 115 4.10 -8.82 -4.64
CA THR A 115 4.23 -7.36 -4.73
C THR A 115 2.88 -6.65 -4.61
N TYR A 116 1.83 -7.26 -5.16
CA TYR A 116 0.46 -6.75 -5.21
C TYR A 116 -0.46 -7.88 -4.78
N LEU A 117 -1.39 -7.57 -3.89
CA LEU A 117 -2.46 -8.46 -3.48
C LEU A 117 -3.76 -7.66 -3.43
N SER A 118 -4.80 -8.12 -4.12
CA SER A 118 -6.15 -7.62 -3.91
C SER A 118 -6.80 -8.37 -2.76
N LEU A 119 -7.36 -7.64 -1.81
CA LEU A 119 -8.26 -8.18 -0.80
C LEU A 119 -9.69 -8.11 -1.35
N ASP A 120 -10.52 -9.06 -0.96
CA ASP A 120 -11.97 -8.90 -1.09
C ASP A 120 -12.44 -7.74 -0.21
N GLU A 121 -13.61 -7.20 -0.57
CA GLU A 121 -14.18 -6.02 0.06
C GLU A 121 -14.34 -6.16 1.57
N GLU A 122 -14.93 -7.25 2.04
CA GLU A 122 -15.22 -7.41 3.47
C GLU A 122 -13.93 -7.42 4.30
N ALA A 123 -12.93 -8.20 3.90
CA ALA A 123 -11.66 -8.24 4.61
C ALA A 123 -10.90 -6.92 4.52
N GLY A 124 -10.87 -6.31 3.34
CA GLY A 124 -10.24 -5.02 3.11
C GLY A 124 -10.84 -3.91 3.97
N GLU A 125 -12.17 -3.83 4.03
CA GLU A 125 -12.88 -2.83 4.82
C GLU A 125 -12.65 -3.04 6.31
N LYS A 126 -12.74 -4.28 6.82
CA LYS A 126 -12.45 -4.57 8.23
C LYS A 126 -11.05 -4.11 8.63
N ILE A 127 -10.04 -4.42 7.83
CA ILE A 127 -8.66 -4.02 8.09
C ILE A 127 -8.52 -2.48 8.01
N TRP A 128 -9.11 -1.85 7.00
CA TRP A 128 -9.07 -0.39 6.85
C TRP A 128 -9.66 0.32 8.07
N THR A 129 -10.89 -0.04 8.44
CA THR A 129 -11.59 0.54 9.60
C THR A 129 -10.78 0.33 10.88
N TYR A 130 -10.28 -0.88 11.10
CA TYR A 130 -9.47 -1.17 12.28
C TYR A 130 -8.20 -0.31 12.35
N ILE A 131 -7.48 -0.12 11.22
CA ILE A 131 -6.32 0.76 11.17
C ILE A 131 -6.72 2.21 11.49
N THR A 132 -7.77 2.73 10.85
CA THR A 132 -8.19 4.13 11.05
C THR A 132 -8.61 4.44 12.48
N GLN A 133 -9.13 3.47 13.22
CA GLN A 133 -9.56 3.63 14.60
C GLN A 133 -8.42 3.43 15.62
N ASN A 134 -7.44 2.58 15.31
CA ASN A 134 -6.50 2.09 16.34
C ASN A 134 -5.03 2.41 16.05
N TYR A 135 -4.66 2.72 14.81
CA TYR A 135 -3.26 2.75 14.36
C TYR A 135 -2.80 4.08 13.78
N LEU A 136 -3.70 5.03 13.58
CA LEU A 136 -3.35 6.39 13.16
C LEU A 136 -3.14 7.28 14.38
N GLU A 137 -2.29 8.30 14.24
CA GLU A 137 -2.25 9.37 15.22
C GLU A 137 -3.55 10.18 15.13
N GLU A 138 -4.07 10.63 16.28
CA GLU A 138 -5.12 11.64 16.26
C GLU A 138 -4.58 12.87 15.53
N PRO A 139 -5.41 13.58 14.74
CA PRO A 139 -5.00 14.84 14.16
C PRO A 139 -4.50 15.72 15.30
N THR A 140 -3.20 15.98 15.37
CA THR A 140 -2.69 17.07 16.20
C THR A 140 -3.29 18.32 15.60
N ASP A 141 -4.33 18.84 16.25
CA ASP A 141 -4.77 20.22 16.08
C ASP A 141 -3.53 21.09 16.24
N LYS A 142 -2.99 21.56 15.11
CA LYS A 142 -1.94 22.56 15.12
C LYS A 142 -2.59 23.83 15.64
N LYS A 143 -2.32 24.15 16.91
CA LYS A 143 -2.43 25.50 17.46
C LYS A 143 -1.67 26.51 16.60
#